data_AF-A0A806CUV7-F1
#
_entry.id   AF-A0A806CUV7-F1
#
_cell.length_a   1.000
_cell.length_b   1.000
_cell.length_c   1.000
_cell.angle_alpha   90.00
_cell.angle_beta   90.00
_cell.angle_gamma   90.00
#
_symmetry.space_group_name_H-M   'P 1'
#
loop_
_entity.id
_entity.type
_entity.pdbx_description
1 polymer ?
#
loop_
_entity_poly.entity_id
_entity_poly.type
_entity_poly.pdbx_seq_one_letter_code
_entity_poly.pdbx_strand_id
1 'polypeptide(L)'
;MLIRPRAKIVALSLRMPPGAIVVRACHDAELFLSRPVEAGGEVWREVRVREREGFRTLYELVAEGRFEERLLKSRVQFEKIQEGSRVYYVWRLGRPRGVSDKEVDGLDLEAERDDWRA
;
A
#
# COMPACT_ATOMS: atom_id res chain seq x y z
N MET A 1 -8.46 -5.75 11.65
CA MET A 1 -7.35 -4.83 11.35
C MET A 1 -7.73 -3.47 11.85
N LEU A 2 -6.82 -2.83 12.58
CA LEU A 2 -7.01 -1.51 13.17
C LEU A 2 -6.42 -0.43 12.25
N ILE A 3 -7.17 0.64 12.03
CA ILE A 3 -6.69 1.82 11.29
C ILE A 3 -6.49 2.97 12.28
N ARG A 4 -5.24 3.44 12.45
CA ARG A 4 -4.92 4.57 13.35
C ARG A 4 -4.62 5.82 12.54
N PRO A 5 -5.46 6.87 12.59
CA PRO A 5 -5.16 8.14 11.93
C PRO A 5 -4.04 8.90 12.65
N ARG A 6 -3.14 9.55 11.90
CA ARG A 6 -2.00 10.30 12.44
C ARG A 6 -1.98 11.79 12.06
N ALA A 7 -2.64 12.18 10.97
CA ALA A 7 -2.66 13.56 10.47
C ALA A 7 -3.98 13.92 9.78
N LYS A 8 -4.05 15.09 9.11
CA LYS A 8 -5.23 15.55 8.34
C LYS A 8 -5.75 14.42 7.46
N ILE A 9 -7.02 14.07 7.68
CA ILE A 9 -7.66 12.84 7.22
C ILE A 9 -8.05 13.00 5.75
N VAL A 10 -7.55 12.10 4.91
CA VAL A 10 -7.93 11.97 3.49
C VAL A 10 -8.90 10.80 3.36
N ALA A 11 -9.70 10.75 2.30
CA ALA A 11 -10.60 9.60 2.13
C ALA A 11 -9.79 8.32 1.92
N LEU A 12 -9.81 7.42 2.92
CA LEU A 12 -9.21 6.09 2.89
C LEU A 12 -10.32 5.05 2.87
N SER A 13 -10.31 4.16 1.88
CA SER A 13 -11.15 2.99 1.80
C SER A 13 -10.28 1.74 2.01
N LEU A 14 -10.77 0.83 2.85
CA LEU A 14 -10.10 -0.42 3.12
C LEU A 14 -11.08 -1.57 2.91
N ARG A 15 -10.68 -2.56 2.11
CA ARG A 15 -11.44 -3.78 1.86
C ARG A 15 -10.58 -4.99 2.16
N MET A 16 -11.16 -6.05 2.70
CA MET A 16 -10.45 -7.30 3.02
C MET A 16 -11.09 -8.48 2.30
N PRO A 17 -10.91 -8.61 0.97
CA PRO A 17 -11.32 -9.82 0.27
C PRO A 17 -10.55 -11.05 0.83
N PRO A 18 -11.07 -12.29 0.65
CA PRO A 18 -10.42 -13.48 1.17
C PRO A 18 -8.95 -13.60 0.73
N GLY A 19 -8.02 -13.55 1.67
CA GLY A 19 -6.58 -13.67 1.41
C GLY A 19 -5.86 -12.39 1.01
N ALA A 20 -6.53 -11.22 1.01
CA ALA A 20 -5.89 -9.96 0.68
C ALA A 20 -6.47 -8.76 1.44
N ILE A 21 -5.68 -7.69 1.51
CA ILE A 21 -6.10 -6.35 1.93
C ILE A 21 -5.96 -5.43 0.72
N VAL A 22 -7.00 -4.65 0.44
CA VAL A 22 -7.01 -3.62 -0.59
C VAL A 22 -7.21 -2.27 0.08
N VAL A 23 -6.22 -1.40 -0.06
CA VAL A 23 -6.21 -0.04 0.48
C VAL A 23 -6.33 0.92 -0.69
N ARG A 24 -7.32 1.81 -0.67
CA ARG A 24 -7.52 2.85 -1.68
C ARG A 24 -7.57 4.21 -1.00
N ALA A 25 -6.79 5.16 -1.46
CA ALA A 25 -6.80 6.54 -0.97
C ALA A 25 -6.90 7.52 -2.14
N CYS A 26 -7.64 8.62 -1.95
CA CYS A 26 -7.73 9.71 -2.92
C CYS A 26 -6.93 10.91 -2.42
N HIS A 27 -5.97 11.40 -3.21
CA HIS A 27 -5.15 12.54 -2.82
C HIS A 27 -4.46 13.21 -4.02
N ASP A 28 -4.28 14.52 -3.96
CA ASP A 28 -3.65 15.28 -5.04
C ASP A 28 -2.13 15.12 -5.04
N ALA A 29 -1.52 15.02 -3.85
CA ALA A 29 -0.10 14.70 -3.71
C ALA A 29 0.13 13.18 -3.72
N GLU A 30 1.34 12.79 -4.08
CA GLU A 30 1.74 11.39 -4.15
C GLU A 30 1.71 10.69 -2.79
N LEU A 31 1.05 9.53 -2.77
CA LEU A 31 0.95 8.69 -1.59
C LEU A 31 1.80 7.42 -1.74
N PHE A 32 2.24 6.92 -0.60
CA PHE A 32 3.12 5.78 -0.46
C PHE A 32 2.60 4.85 0.62
N LEU A 33 2.78 3.54 0.42
CA LEU A 33 2.62 2.55 1.47
C LEU A 33 4.00 2.09 1.92
N SER A 34 4.31 2.26 3.20
CA SER A 34 5.62 1.88 3.75
C SER A 34 5.87 0.37 3.65
N ARG A 35 7.14 -0.03 3.83
CA ARG A 35 7.49 -1.41 4.22
C ARG A 35 6.81 -1.77 5.56
N PRO A 36 6.63 -3.07 5.87
CA PRO A 36 6.11 -3.47 7.16
C PRO A 36 7.07 -3.01 8.25
N VAL A 37 6.49 -2.49 9.33
CA VAL A 37 7.18 -2.11 10.56
C VAL A 37 6.78 -3.12 11.63
N GLU A 38 7.77 -3.59 12.39
CA GLU A 38 7.59 -4.57 13.45
C GLU A 38 8.21 -4.02 14.74
N ALA A 39 7.38 -3.71 15.73
CA ALA A 39 7.84 -3.26 17.04
C ALA A 39 6.77 -3.51 18.10
N GLY A 40 7.19 -3.76 19.34
CA GLY A 40 6.26 -3.90 20.47
C GLY A 40 5.24 -5.03 20.33
N GLY A 41 5.54 -6.05 19.52
CA GLY A 41 4.59 -7.13 19.21
C GLY A 41 3.53 -6.78 18.15
N GLU A 42 3.59 -5.57 17.59
CA GLU A 42 2.70 -5.14 16.51
C GLU A 42 3.40 -5.20 15.16
N VAL A 43 2.62 -5.49 14.12
CA VAL A 43 3.03 -5.37 12.72
C VAL A 43 2.11 -4.36 12.07
N TRP A 44 2.68 -3.31 11.47
CA TRP A 44 1.89 -2.31 10.75
C TRP A 44 2.54 -1.85 9.45
N ARG A 45 1.75 -1.16 8.63
CA ARG A 45 2.24 -0.32 7.52
C ARG A 45 1.68 1.06 7.61
N GLU A 46 2.38 2.01 7.02
CA GLU A 46 1.99 3.41 7.04
C GLU A 46 1.58 3.87 5.65
N VAL A 47 0.41 4.49 5.56
CA VAL A 47 0.02 5.30 4.40
C VAL A 47 0.62 6.68 4.61
N ARG A 48 1.54 7.07 3.74
CA ARG A 48 2.34 8.29 3.85
C ARG A 48 2.09 9.18 2.64
N VAL A 49 2.19 10.48 2.83
CA VAL A 49 2.25 11.46 1.75
C VAL A 49 3.68 11.97 1.60
N ARG A 50 4.15 12.15 0.37
CA ARG A 50 5.42 12.83 0.10
C ARG A 50 5.26 14.33 0.33
N GLU A 51 6.12 14.89 1.16
CA GLU A 51 6.25 16.32 1.42
C GLU A 51 7.66 16.79 1.03
N ARG A 52 7.90 18.11 1.04
CA ARG A 52 9.17 18.71 0.61
C ARG A 52 10.39 18.14 1.33
N GLU A 53 10.26 17.84 2.63
CA GLU A 53 11.36 17.42 3.50
C GLU A 53 11.30 15.93 3.87
N GLY A 54 10.39 15.15 3.26
CA GLY A 54 10.30 13.72 3.54
C GLY A 54 8.90 13.15 3.38
N PHE A 55 8.50 12.34 4.36
CA PHE A 55 7.21 11.68 4.38
C PHE A 55 6.47 12.02 5.65
N ARG A 56 5.19 12.35 5.50
CA ARG A 56 4.27 12.46 6.63
C ARG A 56 3.33 11.27 6.65
N THR A 57 3.21 10.62 7.80
CA THR A 57 2.27 9.51 8.00
C THR A 57 0.85 10.03 8.16
N LEU A 58 -0.06 9.50 7.35
CA LEU A 58 -1.49 9.81 7.40
C LEU A 58 -2.25 8.76 8.22
N TYR A 59 -1.97 7.48 7.98
CA TYR A 59 -2.58 6.35 8.67
C TYR A 59 -1.56 5.26 8.97
N GLU A 60 -1.76 4.56 10.08
CA GLU A 60 -1.17 3.25 10.34
C GLU A 60 -2.24 2.17 10.13
N LEU A 61 -1.89 1.14 9.37
CA LEU A 61 -2.67 -0.07 9.16
C LEU A 61 -2.05 -1.17 10.04
N VAL A 62 -2.67 -1.44 11.18
CA VAL A 62 -2.09 -2.28 12.24
C VAL A 62 -2.80 -3.62 12.28
N ALA A 63 -2.03 -4.70 12.21
CA ALA A 63 -2.57 -6.04 12.34
C ALA A 63 -3.10 -6.27 13.76
N GLU A 64 -4.28 -6.86 13.87
CA GLU A 64 -4.90 -7.31 15.11
C GLU A 64 -4.77 -8.83 15.31
N GLY A 65 -4.15 -9.52 14.35
CA GLY A 65 -3.81 -10.93 14.49
C GLY A 65 -2.97 -11.50 13.36
N ARG A 66 -2.56 -12.76 13.53
CA ARG A 66 -1.60 -13.47 12.66
C ARG A 66 -1.97 -13.47 11.16
N PHE A 67 -3.27 -13.51 10.85
CA PHE A 67 -3.71 -13.45 9.45
C PHE A 67 -3.29 -12.13 8.80
N GLU A 68 -3.55 -11.01 9.48
CA GLU A 68 -3.29 -9.66 8.98
C GLU A 68 -1.79 -9.37 8.99
N GLU A 69 -1.05 -9.83 10.00
CA GLU A 69 0.41 -9.74 10.04
C GLU A 69 1.04 -10.32 8.77
N ARG A 70 0.61 -11.52 8.35
CA ARG A 70 1.11 -12.14 7.12
C ARG A 70 0.80 -11.31 5.88
N LEU A 71 -0.40 -10.72 5.82
CA LEU A 71 -0.79 -9.87 4.68
C LEU A 71 0.02 -8.57 4.66
N LEU A 72 0.19 -7.90 5.81
CA LEU A 72 1.03 -6.71 5.90
C LEU A 72 2.49 -7.01 5.54
N LYS A 73 3.00 -8.21 5.80
CA LYS A 73 4.36 -8.60 5.40
C LYS A 73 4.50 -8.99 3.92
N SER A 74 3.39 -9.19 3.21
CA SER A 74 3.42 -9.63 1.81
C SER A 74 3.95 -8.55 0.85
N ARG A 75 4.30 -8.97 -0.37
CA ARG A 75 4.64 -8.05 -1.46
C ARG A 75 3.41 -7.21 -1.80
N VAL A 76 3.65 -5.92 -2.04
CA VAL A 76 2.61 -4.96 -2.42
C VAL A 76 2.47 -4.96 -3.93
N GLN A 77 1.23 -5.01 -4.42
CA GLN A 77 0.88 -4.60 -5.78
C GLN A 77 0.32 -3.19 -5.70
N PHE A 78 0.78 -2.31 -6.58
CA PHE A 78 0.40 -0.90 -6.58
C PHE A 78 -0.21 -0.51 -7.92
N GLU A 79 -1.24 0.31 -7.86
CA GLU A 79 -1.93 0.87 -9.01
C GLU A 79 -2.30 2.32 -8.72
N LYS A 80 -2.02 3.21 -9.68
CA LYS A 80 -2.44 4.62 -9.65
C LYS A 80 -3.53 4.80 -10.70
N ILE A 81 -4.72 5.18 -10.25
CA ILE A 81 -5.91 5.32 -11.10
C ILE A 81 -6.30 6.79 -11.16
N GLN A 82 -6.40 7.35 -12.36
CA GLN A 82 -6.90 8.70 -12.58
C GLN A 82 -8.34 8.64 -13.08
N GLU A 83 -9.28 9.20 -12.31
CA GLU A 83 -10.71 9.30 -12.68
C GLU A 83 -11.12 10.78 -12.69
N GLY A 84 -11.19 11.38 -13.88
CA GLY A 84 -11.42 12.82 -14.03
C GLY A 84 -10.30 13.64 -13.37
N SER A 85 -10.66 14.52 -12.44
CA SER A 85 -9.69 15.32 -11.67
C SER A 85 -9.14 14.61 -10.43
N ARG A 86 -9.62 13.41 -10.11
CA ARG A 86 -9.23 12.68 -8.89
C ARG A 86 -8.16 11.66 -9.19
N VAL A 87 -7.17 11.58 -8.30
CA VAL A 87 -6.11 10.58 -8.33
C VAL A 87 -6.28 9.62 -7.16
N TYR A 88 -6.39 8.33 -7.48
CA TYR A 88 -6.48 7.26 -6.50
C TYR A 88 -5.21 6.42 -6.47
N TYR A 89 -4.74 6.16 -5.27
CA TYR A 89 -3.62 5.27 -4.98
C TYR A 89 -4.19 3.99 -4.39
N VAL A 90 -3.97 2.86 -5.06
CA VAL A 90 -4.49 1.55 -4.67
C VAL A 90 -3.32 0.62 -4.39
N TRP A 91 -3.28 0.09 -3.17
CA TRP A 91 -2.34 -0.95 -2.77
C TRP A 91 -3.09 -2.23 -2.46
N ARG A 92 -2.58 -3.33 -2.99
CA ARG A 92 -3.06 -4.68 -2.68
C ARG A 92 -1.95 -5.45 -1.98
N LEU A 93 -2.30 -6.04 -0.86
CA LEU A 93 -1.45 -6.86 0.00
C LEU A 93 -2.02 -8.27 0.03
N GLY A 94 -1.20 -9.28 -0.23
CA GLY A 94 -1.62 -10.68 -0.37
C GLY A 94 -2.16 -11.00 -1.76
N ARG A 95 -2.74 -12.19 -1.89
CA ARG A 95 -3.38 -12.66 -3.13
C ARG A 95 -4.81 -13.10 -2.82
N PRO A 96 -5.83 -12.56 -3.51
CA PRO A 96 -7.19 -13.03 -3.35
C PRO A 96 -7.26 -14.53 -3.63
N ARG A 97 -7.92 -15.30 -2.77
CA ARG A 97 -8.17 -16.73 -3.04
C ARG A 97 -9.05 -16.85 -4.29
N GLY A 98 -8.55 -17.55 -5.31
CA GLY A 98 -9.28 -17.81 -6.56
C GLY A 98 -8.75 -17.08 -7.81
N VAL A 99 -7.72 -16.23 -7.70
CA VAL A 99 -7.03 -15.64 -8.86
C VAL A 99 -5.84 -16.54 -9.23
N SER A 100 -5.85 -17.07 -10.44
CA SER A 100 -4.79 -17.92 -11.01
C SER A 100 -3.51 -17.11 -11.25
N ASP A 101 -2.34 -17.70 -10.94
CA ASP A 101 -1.02 -17.07 -11.13
C ASP A 101 -0.72 -16.67 -12.59
N LYS A 102 -1.53 -17.14 -13.57
CA LYS A 102 -1.35 -16.83 -15.00
C LYS A 102 -1.71 -15.40 -15.43
N GLU A 103 -2.42 -14.62 -14.62
CA GLU A 103 -2.83 -13.25 -15.02
C GLU A 103 -1.82 -12.16 -14.64
N VAL A 104 -0.73 -12.48 -13.94
CA VAL A 104 0.21 -11.49 -13.39
C VAL A 104 1.62 -11.54 -14.02
N ASP A 105 1.81 -12.37 -15.05
CA ASP A 105 3.07 -12.41 -15.82
C ASP A 105 3.12 -11.39 -16.99
N GLY A 106 2.12 -10.49 -17.08
CA GLY A 106 1.98 -9.55 -18.21
C GLY A 106 2.36 -8.09 -17.94
N LEU A 107 2.99 -7.77 -16.81
CA LEU A 107 3.57 -6.44 -16.58
C LEU A 107 5.08 -6.57 -16.51
N ASP A 108 5.69 -6.50 -17.69
CA ASP A 108 7.11 -6.41 -17.93
C ASP A 108 7.77 -5.43 -16.95
N LEU A 109 8.51 -6.03 -16.01
CA LEU A 109 9.58 -5.37 -15.28
C LEU A 109 10.78 -5.24 -16.22
N GLU A 110 10.65 -4.44 -17.28
CA GLU A 110 11.79 -4.02 -18.09
C GLU A 110 12.24 -2.61 -17.68
N ALA A 111 13.33 -2.61 -16.90
CA ALA A 111 14.43 -1.66 -16.98
C ALA A 111 14.23 -0.21 -16.50
N GLU A 112 13.99 -0.02 -15.19
CA GLU A 112 14.69 1.06 -14.45
C GLU A 112 16.00 0.50 -13.90
N ARG A 113 17.00 0.35 -14.78
CA ARG A 113 18.40 0.11 -14.39
C ARG A 113 19.34 0.33 -15.58
N ASP A 114 19.83 1.57 -15.71
CA ASP A 114 21.26 1.85 -15.96
C ASP A 114 21.47 3.35 -15.74
N ASP A 115 21.92 3.79 -14.57
CA ASP A 115 23.26 3.73 -13.95
C ASP A 115 24.02 5.05 -14.19
N TRP A 116 24.08 5.79 -13.10
CA TRP A 116 24.96 6.92 -12.89
C TRP A 116 26.39 6.39 -12.74
N ARG A 117 27.28 6.66 -13.71
CA ARG A 117 28.73 6.81 -13.46
C ARG A 117 29.47 7.41 -14.67
N ALA A 118 30.27 8.43 -14.34
CA ALA A 118 31.38 9.03 -15.08
C ALA A 118 31.04 9.97 -16.25
#